data_AF-A0A1W9MKV9-F1
#
_entry.id   AF-A0A1W9MKV9-F1
#
_cell.length_a   1.000
_cell.length_b   1.000
_cell.length_c   1.000
_cell.angle_alpha   90.00
_cell.angle_beta   90.00
_cell.angle_gamma   90.00
#
_symmetry.space_group_name_H-M   'P 1'
#
loop_
_entity.id
_entity.type
_entity.pdbx_description
1 polymer ?
#
loop_
_entity_poly.entity_id
_entity_poly.type
_entity_poly.pdbx_seq_one_letter_code
_entity_poly.pdbx_strand_id
1 'polypeptide(L)' 'MITAEGIVVPADWDENGKVIAVAISTYEEDEYIIDSENEKGRELLKIMRRKISVTGMIKSDTKYRKMITVKEYLLRSEK' A
#
# COMPACT_ATOMS: atom_id res chain seq x y z
N MET A 1 -11.52 -10.93 -1.77
CA MET A 1 -10.31 -10.56 -0.99
C MET A 1 -9.11 -11.08 -1.74
N ILE A 2 -7.99 -10.37 -1.66
CA ILE A 2 -6.72 -10.77 -2.27
C ILE A 2 -5.61 -10.73 -1.21
N THR A 3 -4.54 -11.47 -1.48
CA THR A 3 -3.26 -11.32 -0.79
C THR A 3 -2.22 -10.91 -1.82
N ALA A 4 -1.46 -9.86 -1.53
CA ALA A 4 -0.41 -9.36 -2.40
C ALA A 4 0.90 -9.23 -1.62
N GLU A 5 2.00 -9.66 -2.24
CA GLU A 5 3.34 -9.51 -1.69
C GLU A 5 4.11 -8.48 -2.50
N GLY A 6 4.78 -7.57 -1.79
CA GLY A 6 5.47 -6.46 -2.45
C GLY A 6 6.19 -5.56 -1.46
N ILE A 7 6.63 -4.41 -1.97
CA ILE A 7 7.30 -3.36 -1.18
C ILE A 7 6.39 -2.14 -1.06
N VAL A 8 6.35 -1.55 0.13
CA VAL A 8 5.64 -0.29 0.36
C VAL A 8 6.42 0.86 -0.27
N VAL A 9 5.84 1.52 -1.26
CA VAL A 9 6.43 2.64 -2.01
C VAL A 9 5.55 3.89 -1.88
N PRO A 10 6.13 5.10 -1.97
CA PRO A 10 5.34 6.33 -2.10
C PRO A 10 4.47 6.30 -3.36
N ALA A 11 3.26 6.83 -3.28
CA ALA A 11 2.32 6.89 -4.40
C ALA A 11 1.79 8.30 -4.69
N ASP A 12 1.85 9.20 -3.72
CA ASP A 12 1.45 10.60 -3.90
C ASP A 12 2.22 11.50 -2.93
N TRP A 13 2.47 12.74 -3.35
CA TRP A 13 3.25 13.74 -2.61
C TRP A 13 2.48 15.06 -2.54
N ASP A 14 2.60 15.77 -1.43
CA ASP A 14 2.16 17.16 -1.35
C ASP A 14 3.14 18.12 -2.04
N GLU A 15 2.76 19.39 -2.12
CA GLU A 15 3.57 20.47 -2.72
C GLU A 15 4.94 20.68 -2.05
N ASN A 16 5.12 20.19 -0.82
CA ASN A 16 6.37 20.28 -0.06
C ASN A 16 7.23 19.01 -0.20
N GLY A 17 6.81 18.05 -1.03
CA GLY A 17 7.50 16.77 -1.23
C GLY A 17 7.28 15.75 -0.10
N LYS A 18 6.31 15.97 0.78
CA LYS A 18 5.94 15.00 1.81
C LYS A 18 5.02 13.94 1.22
N VAL A 19 5.30 12.67 1.50
CA VAL A 19 4.47 11.54 1.07
C VAL A 19 3.11 11.58 1.78
N ILE A 20 2.03 11.64 1.01
CA ILE A 20 0.63 11.66 1.51
C ILE A 20 -0.13 10.37 1.20
N ALA A 21 0.38 9.53 0.31
CA ALA A 21 -0.15 8.20 0.01
C ALA A 21 0.97 7.20 -0.29
N VAL A 22 0.71 5.92 -0.01
CA VAL A 22 1.61 4.80 -0.35
C VAL A 22 0.88 3.75 -1.18
N ALA A 23 1.66 2.96 -1.89
CA ALA A 23 1.20 1.79 -2.63
C ALA A 23 2.04 0.56 -2.27
N ILE A 24 1.52 -0.59 -2.63
CA ILE A 24 2.28 -1.84 -2.68
C ILE A 24 2.60 -2.10 -4.14
N SER A 25 3.89 -2.09 -4.45
CA SER A 25 4.43 -2.54 -5.74
C SER A 25 4.75 -4.03 -5.62
N THR A 26 4.02 -4.85 -6.37
CA THR A 26 4.21 -6.32 -6.40
C THR A 26 5.30 -6.70 -7.40
N TYR A 27 5.77 -7.95 -7.31
CA TYR A 27 6.76 -8.49 -8.25
C TYR A 27 6.24 -8.63 -9.69
N GLU A 28 4.92 -8.66 -9.87
CA GLU A 28 4.26 -8.77 -11.17
C GLU A 28 3.95 -7.39 -11.78
N GLU A 29 4.68 -6.36 -11.35
CA GLU A 29 4.53 -4.95 -11.77
C GLU A 29 3.14 -4.34 -11.49
N ASP A 30 2.30 -5.01 -10.70
CA ASP A 30 1.03 -4.49 -10.24
C ASP A 30 1.25 -3.51 -9.08
N GLU A 31 0.59 -2.36 -9.14
CA GLU A 31 0.60 -1.36 -8.07
C GLU A 31 -0.79 -1.22 -7.44
N TYR A 32 -0.85 -1.40 -6.12
CA TYR A 32 -2.08 -1.24 -5.33
C TYR A 32 -1.94 -0.05 -4.39
N ILE A 33 -2.71 1.01 -4.64
CA ILE A 33 -2.81 2.18 -3.75
C ILE A 33 -3.38 1.72 -2.41
N ILE A 34 -2.74 2.08 -1.30
CA ILE A 34 -3.26 1.79 0.03
C ILE A 34 -4.36 2.78 0.37
N ASP A 35 -5.52 2.24 0.73
CA ASP A 35 -6.62 3.01 1.28
C ASP A 35 -6.28 3.54 2.68
N SER A 36 -6.19 4.87 2.83
CA SER A 36 -5.90 5.55 4.10
C SER A 36 -7.13 5.77 4.99
N GLU A 37 -8.34 5.40 4.55
CA GLU A 37 -9.56 5.55 5.34
C GLU A 37 -9.52 4.70 6.62
N ASN A 38 -8.85 3.55 6.57
CA ASN A 38 -8.73 2.66 7.72
C ASN A 38 -7.37 2.78 8.46
N GLU A 39 -7.36 2.35 9.73
CA GLU A 39 -6.18 2.47 10.60
C GLU A 39 -4.96 1.74 10.04
N LYS A 40 -5.15 0.54 9.50
CA LYS A 40 -4.08 -0.28 8.94
C LYS A 40 -3.41 0.38 7.74
N GLY A 41 -4.15 1.05 6.87
CA GLY A 41 -3.57 1.81 5.76
C GLY A 41 -2.72 2.99 6.23
N ARG A 42 -3.16 3.68 7.30
CA ARG A 42 -2.36 4.76 7.93
C ARG A 42 -1.09 4.24 8.61
N GLU A 43 -1.09 3.01 9.13
CA GLU A 43 0.13 2.36 9.62
C GLU A 43 1.14 2.13 8.49
N LEU A 44 0.69 1.68 7.31
CA LEU A 44 1.56 1.42 6.16
C LEU A 44 2.31 2.67 5.68
N LEU A 45 1.70 3.87 5.81
CA LEU A 45 2.37 5.14 5.52
C LEU A 45 3.66 5.33 6.35
N LYS A 46 3.73 4.75 7.55
CA LYS A 46 4.88 4.86 8.48
C LYS A 46 5.97 3.81 8.24
N ILE A 47 5.70 2.79 7.43
CA ILE A 47 6.62 1.66 7.19
C ILE A 47 7.03 1.53 5.71
N MET A 48 7.26 2.67 5.07
CA MET A 48 7.81 2.75 3.71
C MET A 48 9.11 1.96 3.54
N ARG A 49 9.35 1.49 2.30
CA ARG A 49 10.52 0.69 1.89
C ARG A 49 10.66 -0.64 2.64
N ARG A 50 9.56 -1.16 3.18
CA ARG A 50 9.51 -2.51 3.78
C ARG A 50 8.79 -3.46 2.86
N LYS A 51 9.31 -4.69 2.76
CA LYS A 51 8.62 -5.80 2.12
C LYS A 51 7.50 -6.27 3.05
N ILE A 52 6.29 -6.41 2.51
CA ILE A 52 5.12 -6.86 3.24
C ILE A 52 4.31 -7.87 2.43
N SER A 53 3.55 -8.69 3.15
CA SER A 53 2.39 -9.40 2.61
C SER A 53 1.16 -8.69 3.13
N VAL A 54 0.28 -8.21 2.24
CA VAL A 54 -0.98 -7.55 2.60
C VAL A 54 -2.14 -8.45 2.25
N THR A 55 -3.18 -8.47 3.08
CA THR A 55 -4.48 -9.07 2.73
C THR A 55 -5.56 -8.01 2.81
N GLY A 56 -6.40 -7.92 1.77
CA GLY A 56 -7.40 -6.87 1.69
C GLY A 56 -8.44 -7.05 0.61
N MET A 57 -9.21 -5.99 0.39
CA MET A 57 -10.23 -5.91 -0.66
C MET A 57 -9.82 -4.86 -1.68
N ILE A 58 -9.86 -5.22 -2.97
CA ILE A 58 -9.64 -4.26 -4.05
C ILE A 58 -10.90 -3.43 -4.23
N LYS A 59 -10.73 -2.13 -4.33
CA LYS A 59 -11.68 -1.15 -4.84
C LYS A 59 -11.00 -0.30 -5.90
N SER A 60 -11.78 0.39 -6.70
CA SER A 60 -11.26 1.45 -7.59
C SER A 60 -11.20 2.76 -6.81
N ASP A 61 -10.07 3.45 -6.89
CA ASP A 61 -9.95 4.87 -6.51
C ASP A 61 -10.81 5.74 -7.45
N THR A 62 -11.19 6.92 -6.98
CA THR A 62 -11.67 8.06 -7.78
C THR A 62 -10.90 8.31 -9.09
N LYS A 63 -9.60 7.95 -9.14
CA LYS A 63 -8.75 8.01 -10.35
C LYS A 63 -8.68 6.70 -11.16
N TYR A 64 -9.60 5.74 -10.95
CA TYR A 64 -9.60 4.42 -11.57
C TYR A 64 -8.35 3.55 -11.32
N ARG A 65 -7.56 3.90 -10.29
CA ARG A 65 -6.41 3.10 -9.84
C ARG A 65 -6.88 1.93 -8.98
N LYS A 66 -6.16 0.80 -9.03
CA LYS A 66 -6.38 -0.32 -8.12
C LYS A 66 -6.02 0.15 -6.70
N MET A 67 -6.99 0.15 -5.80
CA MET A 67 -6.81 0.52 -4.40
C MET A 67 -7.15 -0.68 -3.51
N ILE A 68 -6.38 -0.88 -2.44
CA ILE A 68 -6.60 -1.97 -1.48
C ILE A 68 -6.94 -1.42 -0.10
N THR A 69 -8.09 -1.83 0.42
CA THR A 69 -8.43 -1.65 1.84
C THR A 69 -7.80 -2.78 2.64
N VAL A 70 -6.82 -2.42 3.47
CA VAL A 70 -5.99 -3.36 4.23
C VAL A 70 -6.78 -3.96 5.39
N LYS A 71 -6.96 -5.27 5.42
CA LYS A 71 -7.46 -5.97 6.62
C LYS A 71 -6.33 -6.32 7.57
N GLU A 72 -5.23 -6.83 7.01
CA GLU A 72 -4.05 -7.25 7.76
C GLU A 72 -2.80 -7.13 6.88
N TYR A 73 -1.64 -7.04 7.53
CA TYR A 73 -0.36 -7.11 6.85
C TYR A 73 0.69 -7.80 7.74
N LEU A 74 1.68 -8.39 7.10
CA LEU A 74 2.84 -9.01 7.75
C LEU A 74 4.12 -8.40 7.19
N LEU A 75 5.01 -7.96 8.08
CA LEU A 75 6.35 -7.52 7.70
C LEU A 75 7.19 -8.74 7.29
N ARG A 76 7.79 -8.68 6.11
CA ARG A 76 8.78 -9.65 5.66
C ARG A 76 10.16 -9.09 5.99
N SER A 77 10.76 -9.57 7.06
CA SER A 77 12.16 -9.28 7.39
C SER A 77 13.07 -9.97 6.37
N GLU A 78 14.05 -9.26 5.84
CA GLU A 78 15.17 -9.90 5.14
C GLU A 78 16.05 -10.55 6.22
N LYS A 79 16.25 -11.87 6.13
CA LYS A 79 17.20 -12.62 6.95
C LYS A 79 18.60 -12.51 6.37
#